data_AF-A0A3B0Q526-F1
#
_entry.id   AF-A0A3B0Q526-F1
#
_cell.length_a   1.000
_cell.length_b   1.000
_cell.length_c   1.000
_cell.angle_alpha   90.00
_cell.angle_beta   90.00
_cell.angle_gamma   90.00
#
_symmetry.space_group_name_H-M   'P 1'
#
loop_
_entity.id
_entity.type
_entity.pdbx_description
1 polymer ?
#
loop_
_entity_poly.entity_id
_entity_poly.type
_entity_poly.pdbx_seq_one_letter_code
_entity_poly.pdbx_strand_id
1 'polypeptide(L)'
;MNKIYNEFKSRTPYEINLLFNGGSINITRTDGSNVSLILFHKNDIGGGSTVYQIVRQPQFKGHNGDRGDLQLLINGIPLIHIELKDVRRGENENDKLSKAFYQIKNYYENDNFNGLFKCIQIFVTMTPNKTRYFANPGSARNFEKKFWFKW
;
A
#
# COMPACT_ATOMS: atom_id res chain seq x y z
N MET A 1 -15.93 10.77 -5.48
CA MET A 1 -14.73 9.90 -5.64
C MET A 1 -13.60 10.59 -6.42
N ASN A 2 -13.85 11.21 -7.58
CA ASN A 2 -12.80 11.84 -8.39
C ASN A 2 -12.03 12.99 -7.69
N LYS A 3 -12.67 13.76 -6.81
CA LYS A 3 -11.99 14.84 -6.06
C LYS A 3 -10.91 14.28 -5.11
N ILE A 4 -11.23 13.23 -4.35
CA ILE A 4 -10.27 12.54 -3.46
C ILE A 4 -9.16 11.88 -4.27
N TYR A 5 -9.51 11.24 -5.38
CA TYR A 5 -8.54 10.63 -6.28
C TYR A 5 -7.51 11.64 -6.79
N ASN A 6 -7.96 12.84 -7.15
CA ASN A 6 -7.08 13.91 -7.65
C ASN A 6 -6.09 14.40 -6.59
N GLU A 7 -6.43 14.35 -5.29
CA GLU A 7 -5.50 14.71 -4.22
C GLU A 7 -4.26 13.81 -4.18
N PHE A 8 -4.41 12.54 -4.54
CA PHE A 8 -3.31 11.56 -4.51
C PHE A 8 -2.65 11.38 -5.88
N LYS A 9 -3.36 11.64 -6.98
CA LYS A 9 -2.95 11.27 -8.35
C LYS A 9 -1.55 11.78 -8.73
N SER A 10 -1.22 13.02 -8.39
CA SER A 10 0.05 13.67 -8.76
C SER A 10 1.13 13.60 -7.70
N ARG A 11 0.84 13.04 -6.52
CA ARG A 11 1.77 13.00 -5.39
C ARG A 11 2.63 11.74 -5.42
N THR A 12 3.87 11.88 -4.99
CA THR A 12 4.78 10.79 -4.63
C THR A 12 4.31 10.10 -3.34
N PRO A 13 4.73 8.85 -3.08
CA PRO A 13 4.42 8.19 -1.81
C PRO A 13 4.86 9.00 -0.58
N TYR A 14 5.96 9.75 -0.68
CA TYR A 14 6.44 10.65 0.36
C TYR A 14 5.50 11.83 0.60
N GLU A 15 5.05 12.53 -0.44
CA GLU A 15 4.10 13.63 -0.31
C GLU A 15 2.74 13.17 0.21
N ILE A 16 2.33 11.94 -0.13
CA ILE A 16 1.14 11.30 0.43
C ILE A 16 1.36 10.98 1.91
N ASN A 17 2.55 10.53 2.31
CA ASN A 17 2.89 10.31 3.73
C ASN A 17 2.77 11.60 4.55
N LEU A 18 3.32 12.71 4.04
CA LEU A 18 3.20 14.02 4.68
C LEU A 18 1.74 14.46 4.84
N LEU A 19 0.90 14.17 3.83
CA LEU A 19 -0.53 14.44 3.89
C LEU A 19 -1.22 13.61 4.98
N PHE A 20 -0.89 12.31 5.10
CA PHE A 20 -1.41 11.45 6.17
C PHE A 20 -0.98 11.93 7.56
N ASN A 21 0.24 12.44 7.70
CA ASN A 21 0.72 13.03 8.95
C ASN A 21 -0.02 14.32 9.33
N GLY A 22 -0.63 15.01 8.36
CA GLY A 22 -1.52 16.15 8.58
C GLY A 22 -2.89 15.78 9.16
N GLY A 23 -3.24 14.49 9.21
CA GLY A 23 -4.42 13.96 9.89
C GLY A 23 -5.73 14.04 9.11
N SER A 24 -5.97 15.12 8.36
CA SER A 24 -7.19 15.29 7.56
C SER A 24 -6.97 16.11 6.28
N ILE A 25 -7.89 15.97 5.32
CA ILE A 25 -7.96 16.80 4.12
C ILE A 25 -9.33 17.46 4.01
N ASN A 26 -9.36 18.73 3.61
CA ASN A 26 -10.59 19.44 3.34
C ASN A 26 -11.00 19.23 1.88
N ILE A 27 -12.22 18.77 1.67
CA ILE A 27 -12.80 18.53 0.35
C ILE A 27 -14.03 19.41 0.22
N THR A 28 -14.07 20.23 -0.83
CA THR A 28 -15.29 20.92 -1.23
C THR A 28 -16.19 19.97 -2.01
N ARG A 29 -17.39 19.72 -1.51
CA ARG A 29 -18.44 18.90 -2.15
C ARG A 29 -18.99 19.61 -3.39
N THR A 30 -19.89 18.95 -4.11
CA THR A 30 -20.52 19.51 -5.33
C THR A 30 -21.52 20.62 -5.02
N ASP A 31 -22.09 20.62 -3.81
CA ASP A 31 -22.99 21.65 -3.29
C ASP A 31 -22.26 22.88 -2.71
N GLY A 32 -20.92 22.92 -2.81
CA GLY A 32 -20.08 23.99 -2.26
C GLY A 32 -19.76 23.85 -0.77
N SER A 33 -20.35 22.88 -0.06
CA SER A 33 -20.02 22.64 1.35
C SER A 33 -18.62 22.03 1.50
N ASN A 34 -17.92 22.37 2.58
CA ASN A 34 -16.63 21.76 2.92
C ASN A 34 -16.84 20.58 3.86
N VAL A 35 -16.09 19.51 3.64
CA VAL A 35 -15.98 18.36 4.56
C VAL A 35 -14.52 18.04 4.82
N SER A 36 -14.20 17.79 6.08
CA SER A 36 -12.91 17.25 6.46
C SER A 36 -12.98 15.72 6.38
N LEU A 37 -12.16 15.12 5.52
CA LEU A 37 -11.93 13.69 5.50
C LEU A 37 -10.75 13.38 6.41
N ILE A 38 -11.03 12.70 7.51
CA ILE A 38 -10.01 12.15 8.40
C ILE A 38 -9.27 11.05 7.65
N LEU A 39 -7.96 11.22 7.47
CA LEU A 39 -7.13 10.23 6.81
C LEU A 39 -6.55 9.26 7.84
N PHE A 40 -5.83 9.81 8.83
CA PHE A 40 -5.16 9.02 9.85
C PHE A 40 -4.94 9.86 11.12
N HIS A 41 -5.51 9.44 12.25
CA HIS A 41 -5.20 10.04 13.55
C HIS A 41 -4.16 9.17 14.27
N LYS A 42 -2.92 9.65 14.34
CA LYS A 42 -1.83 8.97 15.07
C LYS A 42 -2.11 8.76 16.57
N ASN A 43 -3.07 9.49 17.13
CA ASN A 43 -3.48 9.35 18.52
C ASN A 43 -4.59 8.29 18.70
N ASP A 44 -5.25 7.87 17.61
CA ASP A 44 -6.33 6.88 17.58
C ASP A 44 -5.80 5.52 17.08
N ILE A 45 -4.61 5.11 17.54
CA ILE A 45 -4.04 3.80 17.18
C ILE A 45 -4.66 2.74 18.10
N GLY A 46 -5.30 1.71 17.51
CA GLY A 46 -5.89 0.60 18.27
C GLY A 46 -7.21 0.93 18.97
N GLY A 47 -7.83 2.08 18.64
CA GLY A 47 -9.11 2.53 19.19
C GLY A 47 -9.56 3.84 18.51
N GLY A 48 -10.68 4.41 18.96
CA GLY A 48 -11.19 5.67 18.42
C GLY A 48 -11.97 5.51 17.11
N SER A 49 -11.83 6.48 16.20
CA SER A 49 -12.62 6.56 14.96
C SER A 49 -12.01 5.80 13.77
N THR A 50 -10.83 5.19 13.97
CA THR A 50 -10.08 4.50 12.92
C THR A 50 -10.70 3.15 12.57
N VAL A 51 -10.96 2.91 11.28
CA VAL A 51 -11.48 1.64 10.77
C VAL A 51 -10.37 0.86 10.05
N TYR A 52 -10.11 -0.36 10.51
CA TYR A 52 -9.14 -1.27 9.89
C TYR A 52 -9.85 -2.31 9.04
N GLN A 53 -9.40 -2.50 7.81
CA GLN A 53 -10.03 -3.42 6.86
C GLN A 53 -8.98 -4.27 6.16
N ILE A 54 -9.37 -5.49 5.80
CA ILE A 54 -8.54 -6.42 5.04
C ILE A 54 -9.25 -6.67 3.71
N VAL A 55 -8.53 -6.47 2.62
CA VAL A 55 -8.97 -6.83 1.27
C VAL A 55 -8.14 -8.01 0.79
N ARG A 56 -8.82 -9.04 0.31
CA ARG A 56 -8.20 -10.22 -0.30
C ARG A 56 -8.27 -10.11 -1.81
N GLN A 57 -7.19 -10.50 -2.48
CA GLN A 57 -7.11 -10.55 -3.94
C GLN A 57 -7.51 -9.22 -4.62
N PRO A 58 -6.96 -8.06 -4.22
CA PRO A 58 -7.28 -6.79 -4.86
C PRO A 58 -6.88 -6.83 -6.33
N GLN A 59 -7.80 -6.43 -7.20
CA GLN A 59 -7.56 -6.35 -8.64
C GLN A 59 -6.96 -5.00 -9.00
N PHE A 60 -5.90 -5.00 -9.81
CA PHE A 60 -5.30 -3.80 -10.33
C PHE A 60 -5.86 -3.47 -11.71
N LYS A 61 -6.04 -2.18 -12.01
CA LYS A 61 -6.55 -1.72 -13.31
C LYS A 61 -5.50 -1.78 -14.45
N GLY A 62 -4.28 -2.22 -14.15
CA GLY A 62 -3.17 -2.31 -15.10
C GLY A 62 -3.30 -3.46 -16.09
N HIS A 63 -2.18 -3.82 -16.72
CA HIS A 63 -2.15 -4.88 -17.74
C HIS A 63 -2.49 -6.27 -17.14
N ASN A 64 -3.30 -7.03 -17.88
CA ASN A 64 -3.51 -8.49 -17.70
C ASN A 64 -4.26 -8.99 -16.45
N GLY A 65 -5.05 -8.16 -15.78
CA GLY A 65 -5.88 -8.64 -14.67
C GLY A 65 -5.06 -9.10 -13.45
N ASP A 66 -3.90 -8.46 -13.27
CA ASP A 66 -3.03 -8.68 -12.12
C ASP A 66 -3.81 -8.45 -10.82
N ARG A 67 -3.52 -9.33 -9.85
CA ARG A 67 -4.13 -9.31 -8.52
C ARG A 67 -3.04 -9.43 -7.45
N GLY A 68 -3.18 -8.66 -6.40
CA GLY A 68 -2.37 -8.84 -5.19
C GLY A 68 -2.88 -10.01 -4.35
N ASP A 69 -2.17 -10.35 -3.28
CA ASP A 69 -2.70 -11.33 -2.31
C ASP A 69 -3.57 -10.69 -1.24
N LEU A 70 -3.03 -9.68 -0.55
CA LEU A 70 -3.67 -9.00 0.58
C LEU A 70 -3.35 -7.51 0.59
N GLN A 71 -4.32 -6.72 1.04
CA GLN A 71 -4.15 -5.30 1.31
C GLN A 71 -4.76 -4.96 2.67
N LEU A 72 -4.02 -4.23 3.50
CA LEU A 72 -4.54 -3.63 4.72
C LEU A 72 -4.91 -2.17 4.46
N LEU A 73 -6.15 -1.84 4.79
CA LEU A 73 -6.75 -0.54 4.62
C LEU A 73 -6.94 0.11 5.99
N ILE A 74 -6.68 1.42 6.06
CA ILE A 74 -7.02 2.25 7.21
C ILE A 74 -7.96 3.35 6.71
N ASN A 75 -9.16 3.45 7.29
CA ASN A 75 -10.22 4.36 6.86
C ASN A 75 -10.53 4.23 5.34
N GLY A 76 -10.48 2.99 4.82
CA GLY A 76 -10.69 2.71 3.40
C GLY A 76 -9.47 2.98 2.49
N ILE A 77 -8.36 3.49 3.03
CA ILE A 77 -7.15 3.82 2.25
C ILE A 77 -6.16 2.65 2.28
N PRO A 78 -5.71 2.13 1.12
CA PRO A 78 -4.77 1.01 1.07
C PRO A 78 -3.35 1.48 1.42
N LEU A 79 -2.90 1.16 2.63
CA LEU A 79 -1.59 1.61 3.13
C LEU A 79 -0.52 0.50 3.11
N ILE A 80 -0.93 -0.76 3.28
CA ILE A 80 0.01 -1.88 3.37
C ILE A 80 -0.38 -2.95 2.37
N HIS A 81 0.51 -3.24 1.45
CA HIS A 81 0.33 -4.30 0.45
C HIS A 81 1.18 -5.51 0.85
N ILE A 82 0.57 -6.69 0.86
CA ILE A 82 1.21 -7.93 1.33
C ILE A 82 1.14 -8.97 0.23
N GLU A 83 2.30 -9.49 -0.13
CA GLU A 83 2.46 -10.59 -1.10
C GLU A 83 2.89 -11.87 -0.36
N LEU A 84 2.14 -12.94 -0.54
CA LEU A 84 2.33 -14.21 0.15
C LEU A 84 3.01 -15.24 -0.76
N LYS A 85 3.82 -16.10 -0.16
CA LYS A 85 4.40 -17.26 -0.85
C LYS A 85 4.35 -18.49 0.05
N ASP A 86 3.82 -19.56 -0.51
CA ASP A 86 3.94 -20.88 0.10
C ASP A 86 5.37 -21.44 -0.07
N VAL A 87 5.75 -22.31 0.85
CA VAL A 87 7.07 -22.94 0.93
C VAL A 87 6.88 -24.44 0.94
N ARG A 88 7.32 -25.12 -0.12
CA ARG A 88 7.32 -26.58 -0.18
C ARG A 88 8.56 -27.14 0.50
N ARG A 89 8.49 -28.41 0.89
CA ARG A 89 9.61 -29.12 1.52
C ARG A 89 10.87 -29.01 0.66
N GLY A 90 11.96 -28.55 1.27
CA GLY A 90 13.26 -28.37 0.60
C GLY A 90 13.44 -27.05 -0.14
N GLU A 91 12.41 -26.21 -0.26
CA GLU A 91 12.54 -24.89 -0.87
C GLU A 91 13.10 -23.87 0.13
N ASN A 92 13.93 -22.95 -0.37
CA ASN A 92 14.51 -21.89 0.44
C ASN A 92 13.53 -20.71 0.59
N GLU A 93 13.17 -20.38 1.83
CA GLU A 93 12.26 -19.27 2.12
C GLU A 93 12.78 -17.90 1.65
N ASN A 94 14.10 -17.66 1.67
CA ASN A 94 14.67 -16.40 1.20
C ASN A 94 14.48 -16.23 -0.31
N ASP A 95 14.46 -17.33 -1.07
CA ASP A 95 14.17 -17.30 -2.49
C ASP A 95 12.69 -17.01 -2.74
N LYS A 96 11.79 -17.55 -1.89
CA LYS A 96 10.36 -17.22 -1.93
C LYS A 96 10.09 -15.76 -1.62
N LEU A 97 10.68 -15.22 -0.56
CA LEU A 97 10.61 -13.79 -0.23
C LEU A 97 11.15 -12.92 -1.38
N SER A 98 12.23 -13.36 -2.04
CA SER A 98 12.77 -12.68 -3.22
C SER A 98 11.79 -12.69 -4.40
N LYS A 99 11.12 -13.81 -4.66
CA LYS A 99 10.09 -13.89 -5.71
C LYS A 99 8.93 -12.92 -5.43
N ALA A 100 8.43 -12.88 -4.19
CA ALA A 100 7.40 -11.93 -3.78
C ALA A 100 7.83 -10.47 -3.97
N PHE A 101 9.07 -10.14 -3.60
CA PHE A 101 9.60 -8.79 -3.80
C PHE A 101 9.67 -8.38 -5.26
N TYR A 102 10.19 -9.26 -6.13
CA TYR A 102 10.24 -8.96 -7.57
C TYR A 102 8.84 -8.89 -8.18
N GLN A 103 7.87 -9.64 -7.66
CA GLN A 103 6.47 -9.50 -8.07
C GLN A 103 5.91 -8.11 -7.72
N ILE A 104 6.16 -7.61 -6.51
CA ILE A 104 5.80 -6.22 -6.14
C ILE A 104 6.51 -5.21 -7.04
N LYS A 105 7.81 -5.39 -7.31
CA LYS A 105 8.55 -4.51 -8.25
C LYS A 105 7.92 -4.51 -9.64
N ASN A 106 7.53 -5.68 -10.16
CA ASN A 106 6.87 -5.80 -11.45
C ASN A 106 5.51 -5.09 -11.46
N TYR A 107 4.70 -5.21 -10.39
CA TYR A 107 3.47 -4.44 -10.26
C TYR A 107 3.73 -2.93 -10.30
N TYR A 108 4.81 -2.47 -9.69
CA TYR A 108 5.22 -1.07 -9.76
C TYR A 108 5.61 -0.65 -11.18
N GLU A 109 6.41 -1.47 -11.88
CA GLU A 109 6.86 -1.22 -13.26
C GLU A 109 5.69 -1.20 -14.25
N ASN A 110 4.68 -2.03 -14.01
CA ASN A 110 3.46 -2.13 -14.81
C ASN A 110 2.39 -1.09 -14.44
N ASP A 111 2.73 -0.14 -13.57
CA ASP A 111 1.84 0.96 -13.16
C ASP A 111 0.55 0.48 -12.44
N ASN A 112 0.61 -0.71 -11.82
CA ASN A 112 -0.52 -1.31 -11.10
C ASN A 112 -0.85 -0.55 -9.81
N PHE A 113 0.16 0.05 -9.17
CA PHE A 113 0.00 0.85 -7.94
C PHE A 113 -0.40 2.31 -8.22
N ASN A 114 -1.28 2.49 -9.19
CA ASN A 114 -1.82 3.79 -9.54
C ASN A 114 -3.10 4.14 -8.79
N GLY A 115 -3.49 5.41 -8.91
CA GLY A 115 -4.73 5.89 -8.33
C GLY A 115 -4.74 5.76 -6.82
N LEU A 116 -5.74 5.06 -6.27
CA LEU A 116 -5.83 4.86 -4.83
C LEU A 116 -4.66 4.02 -4.28
N PHE A 117 -4.11 3.09 -5.08
CA PHE A 117 -2.97 2.26 -4.68
C PHE A 117 -1.65 3.05 -4.59
N LYS A 118 -1.59 4.30 -5.07
CA LYS A 118 -0.46 5.21 -4.76
C LYS A 118 -0.31 5.48 -3.27
N CYS A 119 -1.39 5.27 -2.50
CA CYS A 119 -1.38 5.46 -1.05
C CYS A 119 -0.55 4.42 -0.30
N ILE A 120 -0.13 3.32 -0.94
CA ILE A 120 0.66 2.27 -0.29
C ILE A 120 1.97 2.87 0.24
N GLN A 121 2.18 2.73 1.54
CA GLN A 121 3.36 3.20 2.26
C GLN A 121 4.35 2.07 2.54
N ILE A 122 3.83 0.87 2.81
CA ILE A 122 4.63 -0.30 3.21
C ILE A 122 4.28 -1.47 2.32
N PHE A 123 5.32 -2.15 1.85
CA PHE A 123 5.23 -3.44 1.19
C PHE A 123 5.71 -4.53 2.14
N VAL A 124 5.02 -5.67 2.14
CA VAL A 124 5.35 -6.84 2.93
C VAL A 124 5.47 -8.05 2.00
N THR A 125 6.53 -8.83 2.18
CA THR A 125 6.66 -10.15 1.58
C THR A 125 6.71 -11.18 2.69
N MET A 126 5.92 -12.26 2.54
CA MET A 126 5.73 -13.20 3.64
C MET A 126 5.66 -14.65 3.15
N THR A 127 6.37 -15.52 3.86
CA THR A 127 6.20 -16.98 3.88
C THR A 127 5.59 -17.38 5.22
N PRO A 128 5.16 -18.65 5.42
CA PRO A 128 4.63 -19.08 6.71
C PRO A 128 5.54 -18.80 7.91
N ASN A 129 6.86 -18.81 7.74
CA ASN A 129 7.83 -18.65 8.84
C ASN A 129 8.68 -17.39 8.79
N LYS A 130 8.62 -16.60 7.70
CA LYS A 130 9.45 -15.39 7.56
C LYS A 130 8.68 -14.25 6.92
N THR A 131 8.95 -13.06 7.43
CA THR A 131 8.40 -11.82 6.90
C THR A 131 9.52 -10.84 6.62
N ARG A 132 9.36 -10.07 5.54
CA ARG A 132 10.16 -8.87 5.26
C ARG A 132 9.23 -7.73 4.95
N TYR A 133 9.61 -6.53 5.38
CA TYR A 133 8.89 -5.32 5.03
C TYR A 133 9.87 -4.25 4.57
N PHE A 134 9.37 -3.34 3.73
CA PHE A 134 10.14 -2.22 3.20
C PHE A 134 9.18 -1.09 2.80
N ALA A 135 9.67 0.14 2.85
CA ALA A 135 8.90 1.31 2.45
C ALA A 135 8.67 1.35 0.93
N ASN A 136 7.59 1.98 0.50
CA ASN A 136 7.37 2.28 -0.91
C ASN A 136 8.44 3.28 -1.40
N PRO A 137 9.32 2.90 -2.32
CA PRO A 137 10.49 3.71 -2.66
C PRO A 137 10.19 4.78 -3.73
N GLY A 138 8.93 4.95 -4.14
CA GLY A 138 8.48 5.99 -5.08
C GLY A 138 8.84 5.74 -6.54
N SER A 139 9.74 4.80 -6.83
CA SER A 139 10.15 4.42 -8.18
C SER A 139 10.61 2.96 -8.21
N ALA A 140 10.27 2.26 -9.29
CA ALA A 140 10.74 0.89 -9.53
C ALA A 140 12.27 0.76 -9.51
N ARG A 141 12.99 1.81 -9.90
CA ARG A 141 14.47 1.84 -9.92
C ARG A 141 15.08 1.80 -8.52
N ASN A 142 14.33 2.22 -7.50
CA ASN A 142 14.79 2.32 -6.12
C ASN A 142 14.51 1.05 -5.29
N PHE A 143 13.95 0.00 -5.91
CA PHE A 143 13.73 -1.28 -5.25
C PHE A 143 15.06 -2.00 -5.00
N GLU A 144 15.52 -1.97 -3.74
CA GLU A 144 16.74 -2.66 -3.32
C GLU A 144 16.52 -3.55 -2.09
N LYS A 145 17.04 -4.78 -2.14
CA LYS A 145 16.92 -5.74 -1.02
C LYS A 145 17.65 -5.30 0.26
N LYS A 146 18.61 -4.37 0.17
CA LYS A 146 19.30 -3.83 1.35
C LYS A 146 18.37 -3.06 2.30
N PHE A 147 17.22 -2.61 1.79
CA PHE A 147 16.18 -1.95 2.58
C PHE A 147 15.10 -2.92 3.08
N TRP A 148 15.35 -4.23 3.04
CA TRP A 148 14.48 -5.20 3.69
C TRP A 148 14.75 -5.25 5.18
N PHE A 149 13.72 -4.95 5.95
CA PHE A 149 13.74 -5.15 7.38
C PHE A 149 13.07 -6.47 7.74
N LYS A 150 13.53 -7.04 8.84
CA LYS A 150 12.85 -8.17 9.49
C LYS A 150 11.96 -7.58 10.58
N TRP A 151 10.79 -8.17 10.77
CA TRP A 151 10.01 -7.94 11.97
C TRP A 151 10.73 -8.56 13.17
#